data_AF-A0A7C8Z0C5-F1
#
_entry.id   AF-A0A7C8Z0C5-F1
#
_cell.length_a   1.000
_cell.length_b   1.000
_cell.length_c   1.000
_cell.angle_alpha   90.00
_cell.angle_beta   90.00
_cell.angle_gamma   90.00
#
_symmetry.space_group_name_H-M   'P 1'
#
loop_
_entity.id
_entity.type
_entity.pdbx_description
1 polymer ?
#
loop_
_entity_poly.entity_id
_entity_poly.type
_entity_poly.pdbx_seq_one_letter_code
_entity_poly.pdbx_strand_id
1 'polypeptide(L)'
;LLIPVEHAPSTLSLPPDCQREIYRFQCSLRVYCKTLGKEIVFFELISKRGTHANLQAIPIPHAKASAVKNIFNLAAKRLGFEFQMIKGFGWLAQDSGQG
;
A
#
# COMPACT_ATOMS: atom_id res chain seq x y z
N LEU A 1 -3.72 10.09 -3.06
CA LEU A 1 -2.52 9.81 -3.87
C LEU A 1 -1.30 10.22 -3.06
N LEU A 2 -0.36 9.31 -2.85
CA LEU A 2 0.94 9.58 -2.24
C LEU A 2 2.01 9.48 -3.33
N ILE A 3 2.80 10.54 -3.49
CA ILE A 3 3.91 10.62 -4.44
C ILE A 3 5.15 11.04 -3.64
N PRO A 4 6.19 10.19 -3.54
CA PRO A 4 7.46 10.60 -2.97
C PRO A 4 8.14 11.62 -3.88
N VAL A 5 8.94 12.52 -3.30
CA VAL A 5 9.73 13.49 -4.07
C VAL A 5 10.85 12.79 -4.82
N GLU A 6 11.38 11.71 -4.24
CA GLU A 6 12.44 10.91 -4.83
C GLU A 6 11.98 10.26 -6.15
N HIS A 7 12.85 10.36 -7.16
CA HIS A 7 12.69 9.65 -8.43
C HIS A 7 12.99 8.16 -8.23
N ALA A 8 11.96 7.38 -7.94
CA ALA A 8 12.02 5.92 -7.91
C ALA A 8 10.86 5.34 -8.74
N PRO A 9 11.02 4.20 -9.43
CA PRO A 9 9.96 3.62 -10.27
C PRO A 9 8.79 3.01 -9.48
N SER A 10 8.98 2.74 -8.18
CA SER A 10 7.96 2.21 -7.27
C SER A 10 8.30 2.53 -5.82
N THR A 11 7.32 2.47 -4.95
CA THR A 11 7.54 2.62 -3.49
C THR A 11 8.44 1.52 -2.91
N LEU A 12 8.49 0.35 -3.56
CA LEU A 12 9.38 -0.76 -3.19
C LEU A 12 10.85 -0.46 -3.51
N SER A 13 11.13 0.48 -4.41
CA SER A 13 12.49 0.86 -4.83
C SER A 13 13.02 2.11 -4.11
N LEU A 14 12.23 2.69 -3.21
CA LEU A 14 12.64 3.86 -2.43
C LEU A 14 13.74 3.51 -1.41
N PRO A 15 14.58 4.49 -1.02
CA PRO A 15 15.46 4.34 0.13
C PRO A 15 14.68 4.06 1.44
N PRO A 16 15.27 3.37 2.43
CA PRO A 16 14.59 3.01 3.68
C PRO A 16 13.95 4.19 4.43
N ASP A 17 14.62 5.35 4.45
CA ASP A 17 14.10 6.54 5.12
C ASP A 17 12.82 7.07 4.46
N CYS A 18 12.80 7.14 3.13
CA CYS A 18 11.63 7.55 2.35
C CYS A 18 10.48 6.53 2.50
N GLN A 19 10.81 5.24 2.56
CA GLN A 19 9.81 4.19 2.80
C GLN A 19 9.17 4.32 4.19
N ARG A 20 9.95 4.63 5.22
CA ARG A 20 9.46 4.90 6.58
C ARG A 20 8.55 6.13 6.60
N GLU A 21 8.86 7.17 5.83
CA GLU A 21 8.01 8.34 5.70
C GLU A 21 6.67 8.00 5.02
N ILE A 22 6.70 7.28 3.89
CA ILE A 22 5.48 6.80 3.22
C ILE A 22 4.61 5.99 4.18
N TYR A 23 5.21 5.11 4.97
CA TYR A 23 4.49 4.33 5.99
C TYR A 23 3.80 5.22 7.03
N ARG A 24 4.50 6.25 7.54
CA ARG A 24 3.90 7.22 8.47
C ARG A 24 2.69 7.93 7.84
N PHE A 25 2.79 8.35 6.58
CA PHE A 25 1.66 8.92 5.85
C PHE A 25 0.49 7.94 5.70
N GLN A 26 0.76 6.67 5.38
CA GLN A 26 -0.29 5.64 5.30
C GLN A 26 -1.00 5.44 6.65
N CYS A 27 -0.25 5.44 7.76
CA CYS A 27 -0.81 5.36 9.11
C CYS A 27 -1.72 6.55 9.43
N SER A 28 -1.24 7.78 9.20
CA SER A 28 -2.01 8.99 9.42
C SER A 28 -3.29 9.03 8.57
N LEU A 29 -3.21 8.64 7.29
CA LEU A 29 -4.39 8.54 6.42
C LEU A 29 -5.39 7.49 6.90
N ARG A 30 -4.91 6.35 7.42
CA ARG A 30 -5.78 5.32 7.98
C ARG A 30 -6.54 5.84 9.20
N VAL A 31 -5.85 6.54 10.10
CA VAL A 31 -6.49 7.17 11.28
C VAL A 31 -7.53 8.19 10.83
N TYR A 32 -7.17 9.08 9.89
CA TYR A 32 -8.10 10.06 9.34
C TYR A 32 -9.33 9.43 8.67
N CYS A 33 -9.14 8.40 7.84
CA CYS A 33 -10.28 7.73 7.19
C CYS A 33 -11.21 7.04 8.20
N LYS A 34 -10.66 6.49 9.29
CA LYS A 34 -11.46 5.89 10.35
C LYS A 34 -12.38 6.89 11.04
N THR A 35 -11.95 8.15 11.23
CA THR A 35 -12.84 9.19 11.80
C THR A 35 -14.02 9.51 10.87
N LEU A 36 -13.90 9.20 9.58
CA LEU A 36 -14.95 9.34 8.58
C LEU A 36 -15.79 8.06 8.37
N GLY A 37 -15.62 7.03 9.22
CA GLY A 37 -16.31 5.74 9.06
C GLY A 37 -15.86 4.95 7.83
N LYS A 38 -14.64 5.19 7.35
CA LYS A 38 -14.05 4.57 6.17
C LYS A 38 -12.80 3.78 6.53
N GLU A 39 -12.53 2.74 5.75
CA GLU A 39 -11.20 2.12 5.67
C GLU A 39 -10.48 2.64 4.43
N ILE A 40 -9.20 2.34 4.28
CA ILE A 40 -8.41 2.78 3.12
C ILE A 40 -7.69 1.61 2.46
N VAL A 41 -7.73 1.58 1.13
CA VAL A 41 -7.00 0.63 0.29
C VAL A 41 -5.85 1.38 -0.39
N PHE A 42 -4.64 0.86 -0.26
CA PHE A 42 -3.47 1.35 -0.97
C PHE A 42 -3.08 0.37 -2.07
N PHE A 43 -2.72 0.88 -3.24
CA PHE A 43 -2.18 0.07 -4.33
C PHE A 43 -1.29 0.91 -5.25
N GLU A 44 -0.39 0.25 -5.95
CA GLU A 44 0.51 0.86 -6.92
C GLU A 44 0.54 -0.01 -8.17
N LEU A 45 0.50 0.61 -9.36
CA LEU A 45 0.72 -0.08 -10.61
C LEU A 45 2.18 0.07 -11.00
N ILE A 46 2.97 -1.00 -10.79
CA ILE A 46 4.39 -1.00 -11.11
C ILE A 46 4.56 -1.41 -12.59
N SER A 47 5.28 -0.58 -13.34
CA SER A 47 5.59 -0.81 -14.75
C SER A 47 7.09 -0.65 -15.01
N LYS A 48 7.64 -1.43 -15.93
CA LYS A 48 9.04 -1.30 -16.38
C LYS A 48 9.36 0.06 -17.02
N ARG A 49 8.33 0.80 -17.45
CA ARG A 49 8.46 2.15 -18.01
C ARG A 49 8.13 3.26 -17.00
N GLY A 50 7.74 2.90 -15.78
CA GLY A 50 7.43 3.86 -14.73
C GLY A 50 8.69 4.58 -14.28
N THR A 51 8.65 5.90 -14.20
CA THR A 51 9.76 6.75 -13.74
C THR A 51 9.52 7.33 -12.35
N HIS A 52 8.29 7.22 -11.84
CA HIS A 52 7.89 7.71 -10.52
C HIS A 52 6.91 6.77 -9.83
N ALA A 53 7.16 6.57 -8.55
CA ALA A 53 6.30 5.86 -7.63
C ALA A 53 5.00 6.64 -7.46
N ASN A 54 3.89 5.92 -7.47
CA ASN A 54 2.56 6.49 -7.45
C ASN A 54 1.65 5.57 -6.65
N LEU A 55 1.59 5.82 -5.35
CA LEU A 55 0.82 5.02 -4.43
C LEU A 55 -0.60 5.60 -4.31
N GLN A 56 -1.53 4.91 -4.93
CA GLN A 56 -2.95 5.22 -4.85
C GLN A 56 -3.46 4.92 -3.44
N ALA A 57 -4.38 5.75 -2.97
CA ALA A 57 -4.95 5.67 -1.63
C ALA A 57 -6.44 5.97 -1.74
N ILE A 58 -7.27 4.93 -1.67
CA ILE A 58 -8.70 5.00 -1.96
C ILE A 58 -9.49 4.67 -0.68
N PRO A 59 -10.21 5.64 -0.10
CA PRO A 59 -11.06 5.38 1.03
C PRO A 59 -12.32 4.63 0.60
N ILE A 60 -12.72 3.64 1.38
CA ILE A 60 -13.89 2.79 1.14
C ILE A 60 -14.80 2.78 2.36
N PRO A 61 -16.13 2.61 2.20
CA PRO A 61 -17.01 2.43 3.34
C PRO A 61 -16.58 1.24 4.20
N HIS A 62 -16.57 1.41 5.52
CA HIS A 62 -16.15 0.35 6.45
C HIS A 62 -16.92 -0.97 6.23
N ALA A 63 -18.22 -0.89 5.94
CA ALA A 63 -19.07 -2.04 5.64
C ALA A 63 -18.59 -2.89 4.43
N LYS A 64 -17.75 -2.34 3.54
CA LYS A 64 -17.20 -3.05 2.38
C LYS A 64 -15.79 -3.60 2.61
N ALA A 65 -15.15 -3.26 3.73
CA ALA A 65 -13.73 -3.57 3.97
C ALA A 65 -13.44 -5.08 3.97
N SER A 66 -14.32 -5.88 4.59
CA SER A 66 -14.18 -7.34 4.64
C SER A 66 -14.26 -8.01 3.25
N ALA A 67 -14.95 -7.39 2.28
CA ALA A 67 -15.13 -7.92 0.94
C ALA A 67 -13.98 -7.59 -0.03
N VAL A 68 -13.14 -6.60 0.29
CA VAL A 68 -12.10 -6.07 -0.61
C VAL A 68 -11.22 -7.18 -1.17
N LYS A 69 -10.65 -8.03 -0.30
CA LYS A 69 -9.76 -9.12 -0.73
C LYS A 69 -10.44 -10.03 -1.76
N ASN A 70 -11.69 -10.42 -1.50
CA ASN A 70 -12.44 -11.31 -2.39
C ASN A 70 -12.76 -10.63 -3.72
N ILE A 71 -13.09 -9.33 -3.71
CA ILE A 71 -13.35 -8.55 -4.94
C ILE A 71 -12.09 -8.48 -5.81
N PHE A 72 -10.93 -8.15 -5.22
CA PHE A 72 -9.66 -8.12 -5.94
C PHE A 72 -9.31 -9.49 -6.53
N ASN A 73 -9.44 -10.57 -5.73
CA ASN A 73 -9.19 -11.93 -6.21
C ASN A 73 -10.15 -12.36 -7.33
N LEU A 74 -11.44 -12.01 -7.24
CA LEU A 74 -12.42 -12.31 -8.27
C LEU A 74 -12.10 -11.58 -9.58
N ALA A 75 -11.72 -10.30 -9.49
CA ALA A 75 -11.33 -9.51 -10.65
C ALA A 75 -10.04 -10.06 -11.30
N ALA A 76 -9.02 -10.38 -10.49
CA ALA A 76 -7.78 -11.00 -10.97
C ALA A 76 -8.06 -12.30 -11.73
N LYS A 77 -8.89 -13.19 -11.15
CA LYS A 77 -9.27 -14.46 -11.79
C LYS A 77 -9.95 -14.24 -13.15
N ARG A 78 -10.82 -13.23 -13.28
CA ARG A 78 -11.46 -12.87 -14.55
C ARG A 78 -10.46 -12.34 -15.58
N LEU A 79 -9.37 -11.73 -15.13
CA LEU A 79 -8.29 -11.23 -15.97
C LEU A 79 -7.18 -12.27 -16.22
N GLY A 80 -7.35 -13.51 -15.74
CA GLY A 80 -6.41 -14.61 -15.97
C GLY A 80 -5.16 -14.61 -15.09
N PHE A 81 -5.20 -13.95 -13.92
CA PHE A 81 -4.11 -13.99 -12.95
C PHE A 81 -4.61 -14.14 -11.50
N GLU A 82 -3.69 -14.39 -10.57
CA GLU A 82 -4.01 -14.52 -9.14
C GLU A 82 -3.07 -13.64 -8.31
N PHE A 83 -3.59 -13.08 -7.22
CA PHE A 83 -2.77 -12.35 -6.26
C PHE A 83 -2.07 -13.32 -5.32
N GLN A 84 -0.75 -13.12 -5.14
CA GLN A 84 0.01 -13.81 -4.12
C GLN A 84 0.10 -12.95 -2.86
N MET A 85 -0.20 -13.53 -1.70
CA MET A 85 0.07 -12.90 -0.42
C MET A 85 1.54 -13.10 -0.06
N ILE A 86 2.31 -12.02 -0.01
CA ILE A 86 3.69 -12.04 0.45
C ILE A 86 3.66 -11.95 1.98
N LYS A 87 4.10 -13.01 2.68
CA LYS A 87 4.28 -12.97 4.14
C LYS A 87 5.46 -12.06 4.45
N GLY A 88 5.21 -11.00 5.18
CA GLY A 88 6.26 -10.13 5.71
C GLY A 88 6.96 -9.27 4.65
N PHE A 89 6.35 -8.15 4.29
CA PHE A 89 7.14 -6.93 4.09
C PHE A 89 7.07 -6.17 5.42
N GLY A 90 7.85 -6.66 6.38
CA GLY A 90 7.94 -6.08 7.71
C GLY A 90 8.65 -4.74 7.61
N TRP A 91 7.91 -3.64 7.54
CA TRP A 91 8.42 -2.31 7.91
C TRP A 91 8.83 -2.23 9.40
N LEU A 92 8.72 -3.33 10.15
CA LEU A 92 8.93 -3.43 11.61
C LEU A 92 9.72 -4.67 12.06
N ALA A 93 10.54 -5.28 11.19
CA ALA A 93 11.41 -6.41 11.60
C ALA A 93 12.89 -6.01 11.79
N GLN A 94 13.19 -4.72 11.94
CA GLN A 94 14.52 -4.21 12.32
C GLN A 94 14.42 -3.22 13.48
N ASP A 95 13.71 -3.60 14.55
CA ASP A 95 13.87 -2.91 15.84
C ASP A 95 13.77 -3.87 17.05
N SER A 96 13.94 -5.18 16.79
CA SER A 96 14.12 -6.18 17.85
C SER A 96 15.49 -6.83 17.67
N GLY A 97 16.53 -6.08 18.02
CA GLY A 97 17.93 -6.49 17.91
C GLY A 97 18.86 -5.69 18.79
N GLN A 98 18.91 -6.09 20.07
CA GLN A 98 20.06 -6.02 21.01
C GLN A 98 20.55 -4.64 21.49
N GLY A 99 20.46 -4.42 22.80
CA GLY A 99 21.06 -3.32 23.55
C GLY A 99 20.26 -2.96 24.78
#